data_AF-W8ZNG1-F1
#
_entry.id   AF-W8ZNG1-F1
#
_cell.length_a   1.000
_cell.length_b   1.000
_cell.length_c   1.000
_cell.angle_alpha   90.00
_cell.angle_beta   90.00
_cell.angle_gamma   90.00
#
_symmetry.space_group_name_H-M   'P 1'
#
loop_
_entity.id
_entity.type
_entity.pdbx_description
1 polymer ?
#
loop_
_entity_poly.entity_id
_entity_poly.type
_entity_poly.pdbx_seq_one_letter_code
_entity_poly.pdbx_strand_id
1 'polypeptide(L)'
;MIENDASIRTSYVGSFQLINTGLSSVIQFGDSASISAKSSGLAVQRQLDNRAGGEVDFASYDLFSTPFSLPQEESADAADIRTRTVNPNPSIMVGTVNIITCSSASVVLTGNAMDTLMESRLKHFRQYAYSLGSTSVPNPALSQAIETAHNENDGASAGPSGSENPSSSGEAVTTTRDN
;
A
#
# COMPACT_ATOMS: atom_id res chain seq x y z
N MET A 1 45.16 -9.65 -3.26
CA MET A 1 44.90 -9.32 -4.67
C MET A 1 43.85 -10.31 -5.12
N ILE A 2 42.58 -9.90 -5.18
CA ILE A 2 41.51 -10.79 -5.64
C ILE A 2 41.70 -10.87 -7.15
N GLU A 3 42.11 -12.05 -7.64
CA GLU A 3 42.23 -12.30 -9.07
C GLU A 3 40.88 -12.06 -9.73
N ASN A 4 40.92 -11.31 -10.84
CA ASN A 4 39.74 -10.84 -11.55
C ASN A 4 39.09 -12.02 -12.30
N ASP A 5 38.29 -12.81 -11.57
CA ASP A 5 37.38 -13.76 -12.19
C ASP A 5 36.31 -12.95 -12.93
N ALA A 6 36.51 -12.80 -14.25
CA ALA A 6 35.60 -12.09 -15.14
C ALA A 6 34.18 -12.71 -15.16
N SER A 7 33.97 -13.87 -14.51
CA SER A 7 32.66 -14.48 -14.31
C SER A 7 31.84 -13.85 -13.18
N ILE A 8 32.44 -13.17 -12.22
CA ILE A 8 31.73 -12.65 -11.04
C ILE A 8 31.50 -11.16 -11.18
N ARG A 9 30.23 -10.76 -11.36
CA ARG A 9 29.81 -9.36 -11.33
C ARG A 9 29.77 -8.84 -9.90
N THR A 10 30.37 -7.69 -9.66
CA THR A 10 30.42 -7.05 -8.34
C THR A 10 29.82 -5.65 -8.38
N SER A 11 28.91 -5.36 -7.44
CA SER A 11 28.37 -4.01 -7.22
C SER A 11 29.18 -3.29 -6.15
N TYR A 12 29.89 -2.23 -6.55
CA TYR A 12 30.63 -1.34 -5.65
C TYR A 12 29.75 -0.14 -5.29
N VAL A 13 29.36 -0.04 -4.03
CA VAL A 13 28.53 1.07 -3.52
C VAL A 13 29.38 1.97 -2.65
N GLY A 14 29.53 3.24 -3.03
CA GLY A 14 30.33 4.21 -2.29
C GLY A 14 29.69 4.59 -0.96
N SER A 15 28.45 5.06 -0.99
CA SER A 15 27.66 5.38 0.21
C SER A 15 26.18 5.11 -0.04
N PHE A 16 25.49 4.54 0.93
CA PHE A 16 24.05 4.32 0.89
C PHE A 16 23.42 4.80 2.19
N GLN A 17 22.64 5.87 2.11
CA GLN A 17 21.85 6.39 3.21
C GLN A 17 20.37 6.21 2.88
N LEU A 18 19.65 5.52 3.76
CA LEU A 18 18.21 5.41 3.70
C LEU A 18 17.63 5.73 5.08
N ILE A 19 16.75 6.72 5.16
CA ILE A 19 16.23 7.20 6.46
C ILE A 19 15.04 6.35 6.92
N ASN A 20 14.12 5.98 6.02
CA ASN A 20 12.92 5.22 6.39
C ASN A 20 12.51 4.20 5.33
N THR A 21 12.13 2.99 5.76
CA THR A 21 11.51 1.96 4.91
C THR A 21 10.15 1.59 5.49
N GLY A 22 9.09 1.74 4.70
CA GLY A 22 7.72 1.47 5.11
C GLY A 22 6.97 0.55 4.14
N LEU A 23 5.81 0.06 4.57
CA LEU A 23 4.79 -0.62 3.76
C LEU A 23 5.36 -1.54 2.66
N SER A 24 5.79 -2.74 3.07
CA SER A 24 6.21 -3.83 2.17
C SER A 24 7.30 -3.47 1.14
N SER A 25 8.21 -2.57 1.49
CA SER A 25 9.30 -2.17 0.61
C SER A 25 10.55 -3.02 0.78
N VAL A 26 11.33 -3.16 -0.28
CA VAL A 26 12.53 -4.02 -0.34
C VAL A 26 13.74 -3.19 -0.74
N ILE A 27 14.86 -3.40 -0.05
CA ILE A 27 16.16 -2.86 -0.43
C ILE A 27 17.06 -4.05 -0.70
N GLN A 28 17.56 -4.16 -1.93
CA GLN A 28 18.35 -5.29 -2.40
C GLN A 28 19.70 -4.81 -2.93
N PHE A 29 20.77 -5.44 -2.46
CA PHE A 29 22.12 -5.28 -2.98
C PHE A 29 22.55 -6.59 -3.65
N GLY A 30 23.16 -6.48 -4.82
CA GLY A 30 23.49 -7.61 -5.67
C GLY A 30 22.42 -7.86 -6.73
N ASP A 31 22.54 -8.99 -7.40
CA ASP A 31 21.71 -9.33 -8.54
C ASP A 31 20.44 -10.08 -8.13
N SER A 32 19.37 -9.89 -8.88
CA SER A 32 18.09 -10.58 -8.76
C SER A 32 17.71 -11.19 -10.10
N ALA A 33 17.13 -12.39 -10.07
CA ALA A 33 16.55 -12.98 -11.28
C ALA A 33 15.23 -12.28 -11.63
N SER A 34 14.34 -12.14 -10.65
CA SER A 34 13.07 -11.48 -10.86
C SER A 34 12.66 -10.63 -9.67
N ILE A 35 11.97 -9.53 -9.96
CA ILE A 35 11.39 -8.64 -8.97
C ILE A 35 9.91 -8.47 -9.33
N SER A 36 9.03 -8.79 -8.39
CA SER A 36 7.59 -8.55 -8.53
C SER A 36 7.11 -7.73 -7.35
N ALA A 37 6.59 -6.52 -7.63
CA ALA A 37 6.08 -5.63 -6.59
C ALA A 37 4.68 -5.14 -6.95
N LYS A 38 3.76 -5.20 -5.97
CA LYS A 38 2.37 -4.79 -6.15
C LYS A 38 1.93 -3.85 -5.04
N SER A 39 1.41 -2.70 -5.44
CA SER A 39 0.86 -1.67 -4.56
C SER A 39 -0.58 -1.38 -4.96
N SER A 40 -1.50 -1.37 -4.00
CA SER A 40 -2.91 -1.05 -4.24
C SER A 40 -3.43 -0.15 -3.13
N GLY A 41 -4.10 0.94 -3.49
CA GLY A 41 -4.51 1.97 -2.54
C GLY A 41 -5.82 2.66 -2.91
N LEU A 42 -6.67 2.84 -1.90
CA LEU A 42 -7.87 3.65 -1.95
C LEU A 42 -7.69 4.87 -1.06
N ALA A 43 -7.76 6.06 -1.66
CA ALA A 43 -7.73 7.32 -0.94
C ALA A 43 -9.12 7.96 -1.01
N VAL A 44 -9.87 7.86 0.09
CA VAL A 44 -11.24 8.41 0.16
C VAL A 44 -11.23 9.65 1.03
N GLN A 45 -11.66 10.78 0.47
CA GLN A 45 -11.88 12.02 1.20
C GLN A 45 -13.38 12.22 1.39
N ARG A 46 -13.87 12.13 2.62
CA ARG A 46 -15.30 12.26 2.91
C ARG A 46 -15.61 13.63 3.52
N GLN A 47 -16.75 14.21 3.12
CA GLN A 47 -17.35 15.34 3.81
C GLN A 47 -18.06 14.91 5.11
N LEU A 48 -18.58 13.68 5.13
CA LEU A 48 -19.20 13.05 6.29
C LEU A 48 -18.16 12.22 7.06
N ASP A 49 -18.42 12.00 8.35
CA ASP A 49 -17.57 11.13 9.16
C ASP A 49 -17.53 9.69 8.59
N ASN A 50 -16.38 9.04 8.73
CA ASN A 50 -16.14 7.67 8.25
C ASN A 50 -17.11 6.65 8.87
N ARG A 51 -17.60 6.90 10.10
CA ARG A 51 -18.59 6.03 10.75
C ARG A 51 -19.96 6.07 10.07
N ALA A 52 -20.32 7.20 9.46
CA ALA A 52 -21.61 7.38 8.77
C ALA A 52 -21.53 7.04 7.27
N GLY A 53 -20.35 7.13 6.66
CA GLY A 53 -20.14 7.00 5.21
C GLY A 53 -19.93 5.57 4.68
N GLY A 54 -19.90 4.56 5.56
CA GLY A 54 -19.66 3.16 5.20
C GLY A 54 -18.22 2.84 4.76
N GLU A 55 -17.86 1.56 4.77
CA GLU A 55 -16.57 1.09 4.27
C GLU A 55 -16.51 1.14 2.73
N VAL A 56 -15.32 1.37 2.19
CA VAL A 56 -15.07 1.33 0.74
C VAL A 56 -14.18 0.15 0.46
N ASP A 57 -14.65 -0.73 -0.42
CA ASP A 57 -13.95 -1.93 -0.81
C ASP A 57 -13.31 -1.79 -2.20
N PHE A 58 -12.18 -2.46 -2.40
CA PHE A 58 -11.51 -2.57 -3.70
C PHE A 58 -12.40 -3.26 -4.74
N ALA A 59 -13.23 -4.23 -4.33
CA ALA A 59 -14.12 -4.95 -5.23
C ALA A 59 -15.18 -4.05 -5.88
N SER A 60 -15.44 -2.86 -5.31
CA SER A 60 -16.37 -1.89 -5.90
C SER A 60 -15.82 -1.16 -7.13
N TYR A 61 -14.56 -1.40 -7.51
CA TYR A 61 -13.92 -0.74 -8.63
C TYR A 61 -13.19 -1.71 -9.54
N ASP A 62 -13.59 -1.70 -10.82
CA ASP A 62 -12.97 -2.51 -11.87
C ASP A 62 -11.47 -2.26 -12.00
N LEU A 63 -10.99 -1.08 -11.57
CA LEU A 63 -9.57 -0.79 -11.52
C LEU A 63 -8.78 -1.86 -10.76
N PHE A 64 -9.29 -2.43 -9.67
CA PHE A 64 -8.52 -3.41 -8.87
C PHE A 64 -8.71 -4.86 -9.34
N SER A 65 -9.73 -5.15 -10.15
CA SER A 65 -10.00 -6.48 -10.72
C SER A 65 -9.49 -6.64 -12.15
N THR A 66 -9.25 -5.55 -12.87
CA THR A 66 -8.77 -5.59 -14.26
C THR A 66 -7.37 -6.22 -14.31
N PRO A 67 -7.12 -7.28 -15.11
CA PRO A 67 -5.80 -7.89 -15.21
C PRO A 67 -4.75 -6.90 -15.71
N PHE A 68 -3.50 -7.05 -15.26
CA PHE A 68 -2.40 -6.22 -15.75
C PHE A 68 -2.04 -6.65 -17.18
N SER A 69 -2.29 -5.78 -18.16
CA SER A 69 -1.94 -6.04 -19.55
C SER A 69 -0.47 -5.71 -19.78
N LEU A 70 0.38 -6.73 -19.81
CA LEU A 70 1.75 -6.57 -20.30
C LEU A 70 1.73 -6.36 -21.81
N PRO A 71 2.59 -5.47 -22.35
CA PRO A 71 2.89 -5.49 -23.78
C PRO A 71 3.32 -6.92 -24.16
N GLN A 72 2.78 -7.43 -25.26
CA GLN A 72 3.23 -8.72 -25.76
C GLN A 72 4.67 -8.55 -26.23
N GLU A 73 5.62 -9.10 -25.49
CA GLU A 73 7.01 -9.15 -25.95
C GLU A 73 7.08 -10.09 -27.15
N GLU A 74 7.62 -9.60 -28.26
CA GLU A 74 8.01 -10.47 -29.36
C GLU A 74 9.06 -11.45 -28.87
N SER A 75 8.95 -12.72 -29.24
CA SER A 75 10.00 -13.68 -28.90
C SER A 75 11.32 -13.20 -29.51
N ALA A 76 12.45 -13.49 -28.84
CA ALA A 76 13.79 -13.13 -29.35
C ALA A 76 14.08 -13.69 -30.76
N ASP A 77 13.32 -14.71 -31.18
CA ASP A 77 13.36 -15.30 -32.51
C ASP A 77 12.46 -14.59 -33.54
N ALA A 78 11.40 -13.92 -33.09
CA ALA A 78 10.48 -13.14 -33.93
C ALA A 78 10.84 -11.65 -34.01
N ALA A 79 11.68 -11.15 -33.09
CA ALA A 79 12.08 -9.76 -33.06
C ALA A 79 12.92 -9.37 -34.29
N ASP A 80 12.47 -8.34 -35.01
CA ASP A 80 13.18 -7.78 -36.18
C ASP A 80 14.58 -7.24 -35.84
N ILE A 81 14.83 -6.93 -34.55
CA ILE A 81 16.09 -6.37 -34.06
C ILE A 81 16.62 -7.21 -32.89
N ARG A 82 17.83 -7.75 -33.04
CA ARG A 82 18.54 -8.45 -31.96
C ARG A 82 19.56 -7.53 -31.30
N THR A 83 19.38 -7.29 -30.00
CA THR A 83 20.31 -6.50 -29.20
C THR A 83 21.15 -7.41 -28.32
N ARG A 84 22.49 -7.26 -28.39
CA ARG A 84 23.42 -7.92 -27.47
C ARG A 84 24.15 -6.87 -26.67
N THR A 85 23.94 -6.86 -25.36
CA THR A 85 24.69 -6.02 -24.43
C THR A 85 25.85 -6.81 -23.85
N VAL A 86 27.07 -6.28 -23.95
CA VAL A 86 28.27 -6.85 -23.34
C VAL A 86 28.85 -5.81 -22.40
N ASN A 87 29.12 -6.21 -21.16
CA ASN A 87 29.77 -5.36 -20.15
C ASN A 87 31.24 -5.79 -20.03
N PRO A 88 32.20 -5.06 -20.63
CA PRO A 88 33.61 -5.45 -20.61
C PRO A 88 34.22 -5.40 -19.20
N ASN A 89 33.63 -4.59 -18.32
CA ASN A 89 33.99 -4.50 -16.91
C ASN A 89 32.82 -5.02 -16.07
N PRO A 90 32.95 -6.15 -15.36
CA PRO A 90 31.88 -6.73 -14.54
C PRO A 90 31.71 -6.00 -13.19
N SER A 91 31.89 -4.68 -13.18
CA SER A 91 31.72 -3.83 -12.00
C SER A 91 30.55 -2.86 -12.18
N ILE A 92 29.55 -2.96 -11.32
CA ILE A 92 28.50 -1.94 -11.20
C ILE A 92 28.99 -0.92 -10.16
N MET A 93 29.39 0.27 -10.59
CA MET A 93 29.84 1.33 -9.69
C MET A 93 28.68 2.26 -9.36
N VAL A 94 28.27 2.25 -8.10
CA VAL A 94 27.27 3.15 -7.53
C VAL A 94 27.97 4.12 -6.59
N GLY A 95 27.78 5.42 -6.82
CA GLY A 95 28.39 6.46 -6.00
C GLY A 95 27.73 6.59 -4.63
N THR A 96 27.10 7.74 -4.38
CA THR A 96 26.34 7.98 -3.14
C THR A 96 24.84 7.95 -3.45
N VAL A 97 24.10 7.13 -2.72
CA VAL A 97 22.65 7.02 -2.80
C VAL A 97 22.08 7.55 -1.49
N ASN A 98 21.25 8.59 -1.55
CA ASN A 98 20.57 9.16 -0.40
C ASN A 98 19.06 9.11 -0.63
N ILE A 99 18.36 8.32 0.18
CA ILE A 99 16.92 8.09 0.10
C ILE A 99 16.30 8.51 1.44
N ILE A 100 15.31 9.40 1.40
CA ILE A 100 14.59 9.80 2.61
C ILE A 100 13.64 8.68 3.03
N THR A 101 12.76 8.24 2.13
CA THR A 101 11.80 7.18 2.45
C THR A 101 11.59 6.28 1.24
N CYS A 102 11.48 4.98 1.49
CA CYS A 102 11.02 3.97 0.54
C CYS A 102 9.74 3.33 1.11
N SER A 103 8.61 3.41 0.42
CA SER A 103 7.33 2.87 0.93
C SER A 103 6.42 2.33 -0.16
N SER A 104 5.44 1.51 0.23
CA SER A 104 4.31 1.07 -0.60
C SER A 104 4.70 0.11 -1.72
N ALA A 105 5.30 -1.02 -1.36
CA ALA A 105 5.85 -2.01 -2.29
C ALA A 105 6.91 -1.42 -3.24
N SER A 106 7.73 -0.50 -2.71
CA SER A 106 8.85 0.07 -3.45
C SER A 106 10.07 -0.83 -3.34
N VAL A 107 10.87 -0.91 -4.41
CA VAL A 107 12.09 -1.73 -4.46
C VAL A 107 13.28 -0.86 -4.82
N VAL A 108 14.33 -0.89 -4.00
CA VAL A 108 15.62 -0.23 -4.26
C VAL A 108 16.64 -1.32 -4.54
N LEU A 109 17.05 -1.46 -5.79
CA LEU A 109 18.02 -2.45 -6.21
C LEU A 109 19.36 -1.81 -6.57
N THR A 110 20.44 -2.31 -5.99
CA THR A 110 21.81 -2.01 -6.40
C THR A 110 22.47 -3.27 -6.97
N GLY A 111 22.32 -3.45 -8.27
CA GLY A 111 22.79 -4.61 -9.02
C GLY A 111 21.98 -4.74 -10.30
N ASN A 112 21.77 -5.95 -10.76
CA ASN A 112 20.96 -6.25 -11.93
C ASN A 112 19.68 -6.97 -11.53
N ALA A 113 18.56 -6.59 -12.13
CA ALA A 113 17.37 -7.44 -12.19
C ALA A 113 17.17 -7.84 -13.64
N MET A 114 17.03 -9.13 -13.90
CA MET A 114 16.73 -9.63 -15.24
C MET A 114 15.28 -9.27 -15.59
N ASP A 115 14.32 -9.74 -14.80
CA ASP A 115 12.90 -9.43 -15.00
C ASP A 115 12.36 -8.57 -13.86
N THR A 116 11.68 -7.47 -14.18
CA THR A 116 11.05 -6.62 -13.17
C THR A 116 9.61 -6.31 -13.56
N LEU A 117 8.67 -6.78 -12.73
CA LEU A 117 7.24 -6.50 -12.85
C LEU A 117 6.79 -5.67 -11.66
N MET A 118 6.35 -4.44 -11.91
CA MET A 118 5.85 -3.57 -10.84
C MET A 118 4.47 -3.03 -11.21
N GLU A 119 3.51 -3.25 -10.32
CA GLU A 119 2.12 -2.84 -10.48
C GLU A 119 1.71 -1.88 -9.36
N SER A 120 1.20 -0.71 -9.73
CA SER A 120 0.64 0.25 -8.76
C SER A 120 -0.76 0.66 -9.20
N ARG A 121 -1.75 0.45 -8.33
CA ARG A 121 -3.14 0.84 -8.56
C ARG A 121 -3.60 1.76 -7.44
N LEU A 122 -3.91 3.01 -7.78
CA LEU A 122 -4.38 3.99 -6.82
C LEU A 122 -5.66 4.64 -7.33
N LYS A 123 -6.69 4.69 -6.50
CA LYS A 123 -7.90 5.46 -6.77
C LYS A 123 -8.14 6.46 -5.66
N HIS A 124 -8.13 7.74 -6.01
CA HIS A 124 -8.41 8.86 -5.11
C HIS A 124 -9.71 9.55 -5.53
N PHE A 125 -10.66 9.68 -4.61
CA PHE A 125 -11.90 10.40 -4.87
C PHE A 125 -12.46 11.09 -3.62
N ARG A 126 -13.34 12.07 -3.86
CA ARG A 126 -14.07 12.82 -2.82
C ARG A 126 -15.52 12.38 -2.79
N GLN A 127 -16.03 12.11 -1.59
CA GLN A 127 -17.44 11.84 -1.31
C GLN A 127 -18.06 13.07 -0.64
N TYR A 128 -18.99 13.71 -1.34
CA TYR A 128 -19.78 14.82 -0.81
C TYR A 128 -21.09 14.30 -0.23
N ALA A 129 -21.63 14.99 0.77
CA ALA A 129 -22.89 14.61 1.43
C ALA A 129 -24.12 14.79 0.51
N TYR A 130 -23.97 15.58 -0.54
CA TYR A 130 -25.01 15.89 -1.52
C TYR A 130 -24.55 15.47 -2.92
N SER A 131 -25.49 14.95 -3.70
CA SER A 131 -25.24 14.65 -5.11
C SER A 131 -25.17 15.96 -5.89
N LEU A 132 -24.17 16.11 -6.77
CA LEU A 132 -24.17 17.20 -7.76
C LEU A 132 -25.35 16.98 -8.72
N GLY A 133 -26.53 17.47 -8.36
CA GLY A 133 -27.77 17.29 -9.12
C GLY A 133 -29.01 17.08 -8.25
N SER A 134 -28.87 16.73 -6.97
CA SER A 134 -29.98 16.86 -6.02
C SER A 134 -30.16 18.35 -5.69
N THR A 135 -31.38 18.85 -5.81
CA THR A 135 -31.80 20.23 -5.49
C THR A 135 -30.99 20.82 -4.34
N SER A 136 -30.54 22.07 -4.48
CA SER A 136 -29.76 22.83 -3.48
C SER A 136 -30.45 23.06 -2.13
N VAL A 137 -31.62 22.45 -1.91
CA VAL A 137 -32.30 22.43 -0.62
C VAL A 137 -31.67 21.31 0.20
N PRO A 138 -30.87 21.64 1.24
CA PRO A 138 -30.34 20.64 2.15
C PRO A 138 -31.54 19.91 2.75
N ASN A 139 -31.57 18.58 2.68
CA ASN A 139 -32.56 17.84 3.44
C ASN A 139 -32.31 18.13 4.93
N PRO A 140 -33.24 18.81 5.64
CA PRO A 140 -33.02 19.18 7.03
C PRO A 140 -32.84 17.96 7.92
N ALA A 141 -33.41 16.80 7.56
CA ALA A 141 -33.23 15.56 8.32
C ALA A 141 -31.80 15.02 8.24
N LEU A 142 -31.13 15.12 7.09
CA LEU A 142 -29.73 14.71 6.95
C LEU A 142 -28.79 15.68 7.68
N SER A 143 -29.09 16.98 7.62
CA SER A 143 -28.31 18.00 8.33
C SER A 143 -28.41 17.84 9.85
N GLN A 144 -29.62 17.57 10.37
CA GLN A 144 -29.85 17.28 11.78
C GLN A 144 -29.19 15.96 12.23
N ALA A 145 -29.18 14.93 11.38
CA ALA A 145 -28.47 13.69 11.68
C ALA A 145 -26.95 13.92 11.78
N ILE A 146 -26.39 14.79 10.94
CA ILE A 146 -24.97 15.18 10.97
C ILE A 146 -24.63 15.94 12.26
N GLU A 147 -25.46 16.92 12.64
CA GLU A 147 -25.28 17.69 13.89
C GLU A 147 -25.42 16.79 15.13
N THR A 148 -26.39 15.87 15.14
CA THR A 148 -26.60 14.95 16.26
C THR A 148 -25.40 14.00 16.43
N ALA A 149 -24.87 13.47 15.33
CA ALA A 149 -23.66 12.63 15.35
C ALA A 149 -22.40 13.37 15.83
N HIS A 150 -22.34 14.70 15.64
CA HIS A 150 -21.25 15.52 16.18
C HIS A 150 -21.40 15.72 17.70
N ASN A 151 -22.62 16.03 18.17
CA ASN A 151 -22.90 16.36 19.56
C ASN A 151 -22.83 15.15 20.52
N GLU A 152 -23.15 13.94 20.05
CA GLU A 152 -23.01 12.73 20.87
C GLU A 152 -21.55 12.42 21.25
N ASN A 153 -20.58 12.93 20.48
CA ASN A 153 -19.16 12.65 20.68
C ASN A 153 -18.47 13.65 21.64
N ASP A 154 -19.00 14.87 21.76
CA ASP A 154 -18.44 15.92 22.65
C ASP A 154 -18.92 15.79 24.11
N GLY A 155 -19.91 14.93 24.38
CA GLY A 155 -20.48 14.71 25.73
C GLY A 155 -19.74 13.70 26.62
N ALA A 156 -18.74 12.99 26.11
CA ALA A 156 -18.09 11.89 26.83
C ALA A 156 -16.67 12.23 27.34
N SER A 157 -16.48 13.39 27.99
CA SER A 157 -15.26 13.63 28.79
C SER A 157 -15.43 14.57 29.98
N ALA A 158 -15.90 14.05 31.13
CA ALA A 158 -15.52 14.48 32.49
C ALA A 158 -16.09 13.51 33.57
N GLY A 159 -15.23 12.79 34.31
CA GLY A 159 -15.56 11.87 35.43
C GLY A 159 -15.86 12.58 36.77
N PRO A 160 -15.68 12.00 38.00
CA PRO A 160 -15.24 10.64 38.39
C PRO A 160 -16.09 9.99 39.54
N SER A 161 -15.56 8.91 40.15
CA SER A 161 -15.87 8.29 41.46
C SER A 161 -16.97 7.20 41.50
N GLY A 162 -16.65 6.10 42.18
CA GLY A 162 -17.48 4.89 42.24
C GLY A 162 -18.32 4.77 43.51
N SER A 163 -19.18 3.75 43.51
CA SER A 163 -19.64 3.02 44.69
C SER A 163 -20.43 1.78 44.26
N GLU A 164 -19.93 0.62 44.69
CA GLU A 164 -20.69 -0.52 45.25
C GLU A 164 -21.71 -1.32 44.39
N ASN A 165 -21.41 -2.62 44.27
CA ASN A 165 -22.36 -3.72 44.00
C ASN A 165 -23.44 -3.81 45.11
N PRO A 166 -24.63 -4.37 44.83
CA PRO A 166 -24.84 -5.79 45.22
C PRO A 166 -25.71 -6.66 44.28
N SER A 167 -25.19 -7.88 44.06
CA SER A 167 -25.82 -9.22 43.94
C SER A 167 -27.12 -9.55 43.17
N SER A 168 -27.04 -10.74 42.54
CA SER A 168 -28.05 -11.76 42.19
C SER A 168 -28.52 -11.76 40.72
N SER A 169 -28.65 -12.85 39.96
CA SER A 169 -28.48 -14.31 40.13
C SER A 169 -28.68 -15.01 38.76
N GLY A 170 -27.95 -16.11 38.47
CA GLY A 170 -28.25 -17.11 37.41
C GLY A 170 -27.80 -16.72 35.98
N GLU A 171 -27.27 -17.57 35.10
CA GLU A 171 -27.12 -19.03 35.00
C GLU A 171 -25.81 -19.35 34.25
N ALA A 172 -25.22 -20.51 34.55
CA ALA A 172 -24.06 -21.05 33.83
C ALA A 172 -24.51 -21.86 32.61
N VAL A 173 -23.97 -21.56 31.43
CA VAL A 173 -24.12 -22.41 30.24
C VAL A 173 -22.73 -22.90 29.81
N THR A 174 -22.54 -24.19 30.02
CA THR A 174 -21.38 -25.00 29.65
C THR A 174 -21.33 -25.23 28.14
N THR A 175 -20.22 -24.91 27.48
CA THR A 175 -19.91 -25.41 26.13
C THR A 175 -18.93 -26.57 26.21
N THR A 176 -19.43 -27.77 25.95
CA THR A 176 -18.68 -28.99 25.68
C THR A 176 -17.98 -28.86 24.32
N ARG A 177 -16.68 -29.10 24.26
CA ARG A 177 -15.93 -29.40 23.03
C ARG A 177 -15.90 -30.92 22.90
N ASP A 178 -16.53 -31.43 21.86
CA ASP A 178 -16.32 -32.81 21.41
C ASP A 178 -15.04 -32.90 20.57
N ASN A 179 -14.38 -34.07 20.71
CA ASN A 179 -13.08 -34.47 20.14
C ASN A 179 -12.97 -34.36 18.61
#